data_AF-A0A6B3I0V7-F1
#
_entry.id   AF-A0A6B3I0V7-F1
#
_cell.length_a   1.000
_cell.length_b   1.000
_cell.length_c   1.000
_cell.angle_alpha   90.00
_cell.angle_beta   90.00
_cell.angle_gamma   90.00
#
_symmetry.space_group_name_H-M   'P 1'
#
loop_
_entity.id
_entity.type
_entity.pdbx_description
1 polymer ?
#
loop_
_entity_poly.entity_id
_entity_poly.type
_entity_poly.pdbx_seq_one_letter_code
_entity_poly.pdbx_strand_id
1 'polypeptide(L)'
;MDATATVTPFSTLIRTASHEQHTEAETSTFMGDLLGGRLGVDAYTRYTEQLWFVYRALEEGAEALRNDPVAGPFIQPELMRSTELERDLAHLRGEDWREGLEPLPATAAYAARVTECARTWPAGYIAHHYTRYLGDLSGGQIIRD
;
A
#
# COMPACT_ATOMS: atom_id res chain seq x y z
N MET A 1 6.38 40.71 19.50
CA MET A 1 6.95 39.35 19.46
C MET A 1 5.80 38.43 19.15
N ASP A 2 5.56 38.21 17.85
CA ASP A 2 4.48 37.36 17.40
C ASP A 2 5.06 35.94 17.31
N ALA A 3 4.70 35.10 18.27
CA ALA A 3 5.18 33.73 18.35
C ALA A 3 4.52 32.95 17.20
N THR A 4 5.24 32.77 16.11
CA THR A 4 4.91 31.81 15.06
C THR A 4 4.82 30.43 15.71
N ALA A 5 3.60 30.00 16.04
CA ALA A 5 3.34 28.61 16.41
C ALA A 5 3.86 27.74 15.26
N THR A 6 4.90 26.97 15.53
CA THR A 6 5.44 25.99 14.58
C THR A 6 4.38 24.93 14.37
N VAL A 7 3.59 25.08 13.31
CA VAL A 7 2.63 24.07 12.88
C VAL A 7 3.40 22.78 12.66
N THR A 8 3.02 21.72 13.36
CA THR A 8 3.64 20.40 13.19
C THR A 8 3.48 19.95 11.74
N PRO A 9 4.57 19.59 11.02
CA PRO A 9 4.47 19.16 9.64
C PRO A 9 3.55 17.96 9.47
N PHE A 10 2.81 17.90 8.36
CA PHE A 10 1.91 16.78 8.06
C PHE A 10 2.61 15.42 8.13
N SER A 11 3.84 15.32 7.62
CA SER A 11 4.64 14.10 7.70
C SER A 11 4.91 13.62 9.12
N THR A 12 5.06 14.53 10.08
CA THR A 12 5.22 14.19 11.50
C THR A 12 3.89 13.75 12.08
N LEU A 13 2.80 14.45 11.78
CA LEU A 13 1.46 14.11 12.26
C LEU A 13 1.03 12.71 11.80
N ILE A 14 1.12 12.41 10.51
CA ILE A 14 0.67 11.13 9.97
C ILE A 14 1.52 9.97 10.48
N ARG A 15 2.85 10.14 10.59
CA ARG A 15 3.75 9.13 11.17
C ARG A 15 3.43 8.83 12.62
N THR A 16 3.24 9.88 13.44
CA THR A 16 2.91 9.70 14.85
C THR A 16 1.52 9.07 15.01
N ALA A 17 0.54 9.51 14.22
CA ALA A 17 -0.82 8.99 14.28
C ALA A 17 -0.94 7.53 13.83
N SER A 18 -0.07 7.05 12.93
CA SER A 18 -0.10 5.68 12.42
C SER A 18 0.87 4.72 13.13
N HIS A 19 1.60 5.18 14.14
CA HIS A 19 2.72 4.42 14.71
C HIS A 19 2.27 3.12 15.38
N GLU A 20 1.21 3.15 16.19
CA GLU A 20 0.72 1.96 16.89
C GLU A 20 0.23 0.89 15.89
N GLN A 21 -0.54 1.27 14.88
CA GLN A 21 -1.02 0.37 13.84
C GLN A 21 0.13 -0.18 12.98
N HIS A 22 1.19 0.61 12.76
CA HIS A 22 2.39 0.14 12.08
C HIS A 22 3.08 -0.98 12.87
N THR A 23 3.30 -0.77 14.17
CA THR A 23 3.90 -1.79 15.06
C THR A 23 3.05 -3.06 15.10
N GLU A 24 1.73 -2.94 15.19
CA GLU A 24 0.82 -4.10 15.17
C GLU A 24 0.90 -4.87 13.84
N ALA A 25 0.92 -4.17 12.70
CA ALA A 25 1.02 -4.80 11.39
C ALA A 25 2.36 -5.55 11.19
N GLU A 26 3.48 -4.94 11.58
CA GLU A 26 4.81 -5.54 11.49
C GLU A 26 4.96 -6.78 12.38
N THR A 27 4.32 -6.77 13.55
CA THR A 27 4.39 -7.88 14.53
C THR A 27 3.29 -8.92 14.34
N SER A 28 2.45 -8.78 13.31
CA SER A 28 1.43 -9.77 12.98
C SER A 28 2.04 -11.14 12.74
N THR A 29 1.34 -12.21 13.15
CA THR A 29 1.82 -13.59 13.04
C THR A 29 2.23 -13.93 11.61
N PHE A 30 1.44 -13.52 10.61
CA PHE A 30 1.75 -13.76 9.21
C PHE A 30 3.08 -13.11 8.79
N MET A 31 3.29 -11.82 9.10
CA MET A 31 4.53 -11.13 8.75
C MET A 31 5.73 -11.71 9.51
N GLY A 32 5.56 -11.99 10.80
CA GLY A 32 6.61 -12.62 11.60
C GLY A 32 6.99 -14.02 11.14
N ASP A 33 6.04 -14.82 10.66
CA ASP A 33 6.28 -16.16 10.12
C ASP A 33 6.90 -16.11 8.72
N LEU A 34 6.44 -15.18 7.86
CA LEU A 34 6.98 -14.99 6.52
C LEU A 34 8.44 -14.52 6.56
N LEU A 35 8.72 -13.44 7.28
CA LEU A 35 10.08 -12.87 7.40
C LEU A 35 10.99 -13.77 8.24
N GLY A 36 10.42 -14.58 9.13
CA GLY A 36 11.16 -15.59 9.90
C GLY A 36 11.45 -16.88 9.14
N GLY A 37 11.11 -16.97 7.84
CA GLY A 37 11.34 -18.15 7.00
C GLY A 37 10.48 -19.37 7.38
N ARG A 38 9.43 -19.18 8.18
CA ARG A 38 8.50 -20.25 8.58
C ARG A 38 7.40 -20.49 7.55
N LEU A 39 7.20 -19.54 6.64
CA LEU A 39 6.33 -19.70 5.47
C LEU A 39 7.17 -19.78 4.18
N GLY A 40 6.66 -20.52 3.20
CA GLY A 40 7.33 -20.73 1.92
C GLY A 40 6.83 -19.82 0.80
N VAL A 41 7.34 -20.07 -0.41
CA VAL A 41 7.03 -19.30 -1.63
C VAL A 41 5.54 -19.26 -1.95
N ASP A 42 4.76 -20.29 -1.61
CA ASP A 42 3.31 -20.30 -1.84
C ASP A 42 2.60 -19.23 -1.00
N ALA A 43 3.03 -19.02 0.25
CA ALA A 43 2.47 -17.99 1.12
C ALA A 43 2.87 -16.59 0.65
N TYR A 44 4.11 -16.42 0.18
CA TYR A 44 4.58 -15.19 -0.44
C TYR A 44 3.81 -14.87 -1.73
N THR A 45 3.58 -15.88 -2.57
CA THR A 45 2.79 -15.76 -3.80
C THR A 45 1.38 -15.30 -3.47
N ARG A 46 0.71 -15.97 -2.53
CA ARG A 46 -0.63 -15.57 -2.09
C ARG A 46 -0.66 -14.17 -1.50
N TYR A 47 0.36 -13.74 -0.77
CA TYR A 47 0.43 -12.36 -0.29
C TYR A 47 0.57 -11.36 -1.45
N THR A 48 1.44 -11.65 -2.41
CA THR A 48 1.67 -10.82 -3.61
C THR A 48 0.40 -10.69 -4.45
N GLU A 49 -0.38 -11.77 -4.60
CA GLU A 49 -1.70 -11.77 -5.24
C GLU A 49 -2.65 -10.75 -4.57
N GLN A 50 -2.71 -10.75 -3.24
CA GLN A 50 -3.57 -9.84 -2.50
C GLN A 50 -3.08 -8.38 -2.59
N LEU A 51 -1.77 -8.15 -2.59
CA LEU A 51 -1.20 -6.83 -2.80
C LEU A 51 -1.59 -6.26 -4.17
N TRP A 52 -1.56 -7.07 -5.22
CA TRP A 52 -1.92 -6.62 -6.57
C TRP A 52 -3.32 -5.96 -6.60
N PHE A 53 -4.33 -6.54 -5.94
CA PHE A 53 -5.66 -5.92 -5.87
C PHE A 53 -5.66 -4.57 -5.15
N VAL A 54 -4.89 -4.42 -4.08
CA VAL A 54 -4.81 -3.17 -3.31
C VAL A 54 -4.09 -2.08 -4.11
N TYR A 55 -2.95 -2.40 -4.74
CA TYR A 55 -2.21 -1.42 -5.56
C TYR A 55 -2.98 -1.04 -6.81
N ARG A 56 -3.69 -1.99 -7.45
CA ARG A 56 -4.57 -1.67 -8.56
C ARG A 56 -5.64 -0.65 -8.16
N ALA A 57 -6.29 -0.84 -7.01
CA ALA A 57 -7.30 0.12 -6.53
C ALA A 57 -6.70 1.51 -6.20
N LEU A 58 -5.47 1.55 -5.66
CA LEU A 58 -4.74 2.80 -5.42
C LEU A 58 -4.42 3.53 -6.73
N GLU A 59 -3.93 2.80 -7.73
CA GLU A 59 -3.39 3.35 -8.97
C GLU A 59 -4.48 3.71 -9.98
N GLU A 60 -5.59 2.95 -10.05
CA GLU A 60 -6.77 3.32 -10.84
C GLU A 60 -7.37 4.65 -10.37
N GLY A 61 -7.34 4.93 -9.06
CA GLY A 61 -7.79 6.21 -8.50
C GLY A 61 -6.85 7.39 -8.77
N ALA A 62 -5.57 7.13 -9.04
CA ALA A 62 -4.55 8.16 -9.16
C ALA A 62 -4.79 9.08 -10.37
N GLU A 63 -5.26 8.55 -11.50
CA GLU A 63 -5.50 9.37 -12.68
C GLU A 63 -6.57 10.45 -12.44
N ALA A 64 -7.67 10.07 -11.78
CA ALA A 64 -8.75 11.00 -11.45
C ALA A 64 -8.31 12.08 -10.45
N LEU A 65 -7.34 11.77 -9.60
CA LEU A 65 -6.80 12.66 -8.57
C LEU A 65 -5.57 13.45 -9.00
N ARG A 66 -5.03 13.22 -10.20
CA ARG A 66 -3.77 13.82 -10.68
C ARG A 66 -3.77 15.35 -10.59
N ASN A 67 -4.93 15.99 -10.84
CA ASN A 67 -5.11 17.44 -10.78
C ASN A 67 -5.83 17.93 -9.51
N ASP A 68 -6.11 17.03 -8.55
CA ASP A 68 -6.69 17.41 -7.27
C ASP A 68 -5.67 18.23 -6.46
N PRO A 69 -6.05 19.39 -5.88
CA PRO A 69 -5.10 20.26 -5.19
C PRO A 69 -4.52 19.66 -3.90
N VAL A 70 -5.16 18.62 -3.34
CA VAL A 70 -4.73 17.96 -2.11
C VAL A 70 -3.96 16.68 -2.42
N ALA A 71 -4.53 15.79 -3.24
CA ALA A 71 -3.95 14.48 -3.54
C ALA A 71 -2.93 14.51 -4.70
N GLY A 72 -3.13 15.37 -5.71
CA GLY A 72 -2.27 15.47 -6.89
C GLY A 72 -0.77 15.58 -6.58
N PRO A 73 -0.33 16.42 -5.62
CA PRO A 73 1.08 16.54 -5.25
C PRO A 73 1.75 15.27 -4.73
N PHE A 74 0.97 14.27 -4.28
CA PHE A 74 1.49 12.99 -3.78
C PHE A 74 1.61 11.93 -4.88
N ILE A 75 0.96 12.13 -6.02
CA ILE A 75 0.89 11.13 -7.10
C ILE A 75 2.17 11.20 -7.93
N GLN A 76 3.06 10.23 -7.68
CA GLN A 76 4.33 10.08 -8.38
C GLN A 76 4.33 8.74 -9.13
N PRO A 77 4.37 8.75 -10.48
CA PRO A 77 4.38 7.52 -11.28
C PRO A 77 5.49 6.53 -10.91
N GLU A 78 6.62 7.03 -10.41
CA GLU A 78 7.78 6.25 -9.99
C GLU A 78 7.51 5.34 -8.79
N LEU A 79 6.44 5.63 -8.03
CA LEU A 79 6.01 4.80 -6.90
C LEU A 79 5.14 3.63 -7.34
N MET A 80 4.50 3.71 -8.51
CA MET A 80 3.49 2.73 -8.95
C MET A 80 4.07 1.31 -8.99
N ARG A 81 3.33 0.37 -8.40
CA ARG A 81 3.73 -1.02 -8.17
C ARG A 81 3.00 -2.01 -9.06
N SER A 82 1.82 -1.69 -9.62
CA SER A 82 1.01 -2.71 -10.31
C SER A 82 1.79 -3.41 -11.40
N THR A 83 2.52 -2.68 -12.25
CA THR A 83 3.33 -3.29 -13.33
C THR A 83 4.38 -4.27 -12.81
N GLU A 84 5.06 -3.95 -11.71
CA GLU A 84 6.06 -4.85 -11.14
C GLU A 84 5.42 -6.04 -10.43
N LEU A 85 4.30 -5.84 -9.72
CA LEU A 85 3.53 -6.93 -9.12
C LEU A 85 3.01 -7.92 -10.18
N GLU A 86 2.62 -7.43 -11.36
CA GLU A 86 2.22 -8.30 -12.48
C GLU A 86 3.39 -9.14 -13.01
N ARG A 87 4.62 -8.58 -13.04
CA ARG A 87 5.82 -9.33 -13.42
C ARG A 87 6.18 -10.37 -12.36
N ASP A 88 6.11 -9.99 -11.09
CA ASP A 88 6.35 -10.90 -9.97
C ASP A 88 5.35 -12.07 -9.99
N LEU A 89 4.06 -11.78 -10.20
CA LEU A 89 3.03 -12.82 -10.30
C LEU A 89 3.20 -13.72 -11.53
N ALA A 90 3.63 -13.16 -12.67
CA ALA A 90 3.96 -13.98 -13.84
C ALA A 90 5.15 -14.92 -13.56
N HIS A 91 6.12 -14.48 -12.76
CA HIS A 91 7.24 -15.33 -12.33
C HIS A 91 6.78 -16.42 -11.33
N LEU A 92 5.93 -16.06 -10.36
CA LEU A 92 5.53 -16.93 -9.26
C LEU A 92 4.44 -17.96 -9.66
N ARG A 93 3.52 -17.58 -10.55
CA ARG A 93 2.38 -18.42 -10.97
C ARG A 93 2.43 -18.87 -12.43
N GLY A 94 3.31 -18.30 -13.26
CA GLY A 94 3.38 -18.55 -14.69
C GLY A 94 2.63 -17.51 -15.54
N GLU A 95 2.64 -17.69 -16.87
CA GLU A 95 2.07 -16.72 -17.82
C GLU A 95 0.57 -16.46 -17.58
N ASP A 96 -0.17 -17.49 -17.17
CA ASP A 96 -1.60 -17.44 -16.86
C ASP A 96 -1.88 -17.06 -15.39
N TRP A 97 -1.00 -16.28 -14.75
CA TRP A 97 -1.11 -15.93 -13.32
C TRP A 97 -2.43 -15.26 -12.90
N ARG A 98 -3.25 -14.78 -13.84
CA ARG A 98 -4.57 -14.22 -13.57
C ARG A 98 -5.63 -15.31 -13.36
N GLU A 99 -5.41 -16.53 -13.84
CA GLU A 99 -6.38 -17.61 -13.70
C GLU A 99 -6.60 -17.99 -12.23
N GLY A 100 -7.87 -18.05 -11.83
CA GLY A 100 -8.28 -18.35 -10.45
C GLY A 100 -7.87 -17.31 -9.41
N LEU A 101 -7.39 -16.14 -9.83
CA LEU A 101 -7.01 -15.07 -8.92
C LEU A 101 -8.24 -14.39 -8.33
N GLU A 102 -8.40 -14.49 -7.01
CA GLU A 102 -9.54 -13.92 -6.30
C GLU A 102 -9.07 -13.14 -5.05
N PRO A 103 -9.66 -11.95 -4.78
CA PRO A 103 -9.36 -11.23 -3.56
C PRO A 103 -10.01 -11.94 -2.38
N LEU A 104 -9.28 -12.03 -1.27
CA LEU A 104 -9.88 -12.37 0.02
C LEU A 104 -10.93 -11.32 0.41
N PRO A 105 -11.93 -11.67 1.23
CA PRO A 105 -12.93 -10.69 1.68
C PRO A 105 -12.32 -9.42 2.28
N ALA A 106 -11.23 -9.55 3.06
CA ALA A 106 -10.51 -8.41 3.62
C ALA A 106 -9.82 -7.56 2.54
N THR A 107 -9.21 -8.20 1.54
CA THR A 107 -8.58 -7.52 0.40
C THR A 107 -9.62 -6.76 -0.44
N ALA A 108 -10.75 -7.39 -0.73
CA ALA A 108 -11.85 -6.76 -1.46
C ALA A 108 -12.41 -5.56 -0.70
N ALA A 109 -12.62 -5.68 0.62
CA ALA A 109 -13.06 -4.58 1.47
C ALA A 109 -12.05 -3.43 1.48
N TYR A 110 -10.75 -3.73 1.54
CA TYR A 110 -9.70 -2.72 1.47
C TYR A 110 -9.70 -2.01 0.10
N ALA A 111 -9.64 -2.77 -1.00
CA ALA A 111 -9.70 -2.19 -2.35
C ALA A 111 -10.93 -1.29 -2.55
N ALA A 112 -12.11 -1.75 -2.11
CA ALA A 112 -13.34 -0.96 -2.18
C ALA A 112 -13.24 0.34 -1.36
N ARG A 113 -12.63 0.31 -0.16
CA ARG A 113 -12.44 1.51 0.66
C ARG A 113 -11.48 2.50 0.00
N VAL A 114 -10.41 2.03 -0.64
CA VAL A 114 -9.48 2.89 -1.39
C VAL A 114 -10.22 3.58 -2.54
N THR A 115 -10.97 2.81 -3.33
CA THR A 115 -11.76 3.34 -4.46
C THR A 115 -12.80 4.36 -3.99
N GLU A 116 -13.45 4.12 -2.85
CA GLU A 116 -14.39 5.08 -2.25
C GLU A 116 -13.68 6.38 -1.87
N CYS A 117 -12.57 6.30 -1.12
CA CYS A 117 -11.78 7.47 -0.73
C CYS A 117 -11.32 8.27 -1.94
N ALA A 118 -10.83 7.61 -3.00
CA ALA A 118 -10.40 8.29 -4.22
C ALA A 118 -11.52 9.12 -4.87
N ARG A 119 -12.78 8.70 -4.71
CA ARG A 119 -13.95 9.37 -5.30
C ARG A 119 -14.56 10.44 -4.41
N THR A 120 -14.59 10.23 -3.10
CA THR A 120 -15.41 11.04 -2.17
C THR A 120 -14.57 11.79 -1.13
N TRP A 121 -13.32 11.40 -0.93
CA TRP A 121 -12.45 11.97 0.09
C TRP A 121 -10.95 11.89 -0.30
N PRO A 122 -10.47 12.79 -1.19
CA PRO A 122 -9.08 12.80 -1.66
C PRO A 122 -8.02 12.85 -0.54
N ALA A 123 -8.30 13.57 0.55
CA ALA A 123 -7.41 13.57 1.72
C ALA A 123 -7.33 12.20 2.42
N GLY A 124 -8.42 11.43 2.43
CA GLY A 124 -8.43 10.05 2.92
C GLY A 124 -7.67 9.09 2.00
N TYR A 125 -7.67 9.34 0.70
CA TYR A 125 -6.83 8.60 -0.25
C TYR A 125 -5.33 8.75 0.07
N ILE A 126 -4.89 9.95 0.47
CA ILE A 126 -3.49 10.18 0.87
C ILE A 126 -3.08 9.28 2.04
N ALA A 127 -3.97 8.98 2.98
CA ALA A 127 -3.65 8.07 4.09
C ALA A 127 -3.29 6.67 3.58
N HIS A 128 -4.06 6.13 2.62
CA HIS A 128 -3.77 4.83 2.00
C HIS A 128 -2.49 4.86 1.16
N HIS A 129 -2.30 5.93 0.37
CA HIS A 129 -1.09 6.14 -0.42
C HIS A 129 0.16 6.18 0.47
N TYR A 130 0.13 6.97 1.54
CA TYR A 130 1.20 7.07 2.53
C TYR A 130 1.53 5.71 3.14
N THR A 131 0.51 5.00 3.65
CA THR A 131 0.71 3.72 4.34
C THR A 131 1.36 2.67 3.44
N ARG A 132 0.98 2.61 2.15
CA ARG A 132 1.54 1.63 1.23
C ARG A 132 2.92 2.02 0.72
N TYR A 133 3.04 3.15 0.02
CA TYR A 133 4.29 3.47 -0.68
C TYR A 133 5.44 3.81 0.26
N LEU A 134 5.18 4.49 1.40
CA LEU A 134 6.26 4.74 2.35
C LEU A 134 6.70 3.46 3.07
N GLY A 135 5.77 2.54 3.31
CA GLY A 135 6.06 1.20 3.83
C GLY A 135 7.00 0.42 2.89
N ASP A 136 6.75 0.45 1.58
CA ASP A 136 7.58 -0.24 0.58
C ASP A 136 9.01 0.32 0.50
N LEU A 137 9.15 1.65 0.62
CA LEU A 137 10.44 2.34 0.55
C LEU A 137 11.28 2.23 1.83
N SER A 138 10.66 1.83 2.94
CA SER A 138 11.33 1.67 4.24
C SER A 138 11.42 0.18 4.60
N GLY A 139 10.37 -0.36 5.23
CA GLY A 139 10.31 -1.76 5.65
C GLY A 139 10.37 -2.76 4.50
N GLY A 140 9.85 -2.40 3.31
CA GLY A 140 9.87 -3.27 2.13
C GLY A 140 11.28 -3.63 1.63
N GLN A 141 12.30 -2.82 1.95
CA GLN A 141 13.70 -3.16 1.65
C GLN A 141 14.23 -4.29 2.54
N ILE A 142 13.72 -4.43 3.76
CA ILE A 142 14.11 -5.51 4.69
C ILE A 142 13.55 -6.87 4.23
N ILE A 143 12.44 -6.87 3.48
CA ILE A 143 11.80 -8.08 2.95
C ILE A 143 12.59 -8.68 1.76
N ARG A 144 13.51 -7.89 1.17
CA ARG A 144 14.27 -8.31 -0.01
C ARG A 144 15.51 -9.16 0.32
N ASP A 145 16.03 -9.04 1.54
CA ASP A 145 17.24 -9.74 2.02
C ASP A 145 16.89 -11.08 2.70
#